data_AF-A0A9C7UVE9-F1
#
_entry.id   AF-A0A9C7UVE9-F1
#
_cell.length_a   1.000
_cell.length_b   1.000
_cell.length_c   1.000
_cell.angle_alpha   90.00
_cell.angle_beta   90.00
_cell.angle_gamma   90.00
#
_symmetry.space_group_name_H-M   'P 1'
#
loop_
_entity.id
_entity.type
_entity.pdbx_description
1 polymer ?
#
loop_
_entity_poly.entity_id
_entity_poly.type
_entity_poly.pdbx_seq_one_letter_code
_entity_poly.pdbx_strand_id
1 'polypeptide(L)'
;MTIELVSLSLPPSADPSKFVDFGREVKGVNPATLDPGSELFTEIHNALYKHSILVFRDVSMTPEQQYALTKAFDPKSEDYGHGNNKTEGTKKSILHPDLKTIPRVPQVQLIGNGTVYDHEGLAEAKLKHPSHTTFHKTKVSPEDEAKGITRFYRWHIDAALYDLAPPRVTTLYGLIVPKGPPQVCRYDDGTGDELPVPLGTTAFVSGKTMFDILPSQLKSLAVRSKVKYAPHPYVWMAPAHAKPDALGIETEGLELPLDELPPWEEGKLKTFPIVWKNPVTGELHFEVHPCGAAELLVDPLPAGAKREGALFPEGAHLTELKEVRELLYKMQRPGIAPKLVYPHDWHENDLVLFHNRGVLHTVVGAFTPDQVRAFHQCNLAASDDPAGPSLEDVKKWA
;
A
#
# COMPACT_ATOMS: atom_id res chain seq x y z
N MET A 1 -11.90 -11.41 27.83
CA MET A 1 -12.30 -12.30 26.72
C MET A 1 -11.11 -12.38 25.79
N THR A 2 -10.61 -13.58 25.50
CA THR A 2 -9.47 -13.78 24.59
C THR A 2 -9.96 -13.88 23.15
N ILE A 3 -9.34 -13.15 22.23
CA ILE A 3 -9.59 -13.30 20.79
C ILE A 3 -9.05 -14.63 20.28
N GLU A 4 -9.64 -15.14 19.22
CA GLU A 4 -9.07 -16.25 18.44
C GLU A 4 -8.48 -15.68 17.14
N LEU A 5 -7.23 -16.08 16.84
CA LEU A 5 -6.52 -15.71 15.62
C LEU A 5 -6.35 -16.95 14.73
N VAL A 6 -7.06 -17.00 13.61
CA VAL A 6 -7.02 -18.12 12.66
C VAL A 6 -6.21 -17.71 11.44
N SER A 7 -5.33 -18.58 10.95
CA SER A 7 -4.59 -18.31 9.71
C SER A 7 -5.54 -18.13 8.53
N LEU A 8 -5.26 -17.13 7.70
CA LEU A 8 -6.02 -16.92 6.46
C LEU A 8 -5.77 -18.09 5.49
N SER A 9 -6.80 -18.41 4.69
CA SER A 9 -6.66 -19.38 3.60
C SER A 9 -5.76 -18.80 2.52
N LEU A 10 -4.73 -19.55 2.13
CA LEU A 10 -3.77 -19.12 1.11
C LEU A 10 -4.19 -19.63 -0.27
N PRO A 11 -3.94 -18.88 -1.35
CA PRO A 11 -4.16 -19.38 -2.70
C PRO A 11 -3.16 -20.51 -3.03
N PRO A 12 -3.46 -21.40 -4.00
CA PRO A 12 -2.55 -22.47 -4.42
C PRO A 12 -1.19 -21.99 -4.93
N SER A 13 -1.10 -20.74 -5.40
CA SER A 13 0.14 -20.12 -5.86
C SER A 13 1.10 -19.77 -4.73
N ALA A 14 0.61 -19.56 -3.50
CA ALA A 14 1.40 -19.08 -2.37
C ALA A 14 2.36 -20.16 -1.85
N ASP A 15 3.55 -19.73 -1.41
CA ASP A 15 4.48 -20.55 -0.62
C ASP A 15 4.11 -20.41 0.87
N PRO A 16 3.47 -21.40 1.51
CA PRO A 16 2.97 -21.27 2.88
C PRO A 16 4.05 -20.95 3.91
N SER A 17 5.31 -21.32 3.63
CA SER A 17 6.45 -21.02 4.51
C SER A 17 6.73 -19.52 4.63
N LYS A 18 6.23 -18.71 3.69
CA LYS A 18 6.36 -17.25 3.66
C LYS A 18 5.17 -16.53 4.31
N PHE A 19 4.13 -17.26 4.68
CA PHE A 19 2.90 -16.73 5.26
C PHE A 19 2.64 -17.24 6.69
N VAL A 20 3.61 -17.92 7.31
CA VAL A 20 3.48 -18.49 8.67
C VAL A 20 2.92 -17.46 9.66
N ASP A 21 3.50 -16.27 9.66
CA ASP A 21 3.06 -15.16 10.51
C ASP A 21 2.23 -14.11 9.75
N PHE A 22 1.85 -14.31 8.50
CA PHE A 22 1.09 -13.30 7.75
C PHE A 22 -0.40 -13.60 7.77
N GLY A 23 -1.22 -12.57 8.01
CA GLY A 23 -2.67 -12.60 7.88
C GLY A 23 -3.38 -13.43 8.95
N ARG A 24 -4.32 -12.84 9.69
CA ARG A 24 -5.21 -13.59 10.58
C ARG A 24 -6.67 -13.18 10.41
N GLU A 25 -7.56 -14.15 10.43
CA GLU A 25 -8.95 -13.91 10.77
C GLU A 25 -9.06 -13.75 12.29
N VAL A 26 -9.78 -12.72 12.73
CA VAL A 26 -10.02 -12.43 14.14
C VAL A 26 -11.45 -12.81 14.51
N LYS A 27 -11.60 -13.66 15.52
CA LYS A 27 -12.91 -14.08 16.05
C LYS A 27 -13.06 -13.73 17.53
N GLY A 28 -14.32 -13.70 17.98
CA GLY A 28 -14.66 -13.48 19.39
C GLY A 28 -14.68 -12.01 19.82
N VAL A 29 -14.59 -11.07 18.88
CA VAL A 29 -14.64 -9.62 19.14
C VAL A 29 -15.44 -8.90 18.05
N ASN A 30 -16.24 -7.92 18.45
CA ASN A 30 -16.88 -7.00 17.53
C ASN A 30 -15.99 -5.75 17.36
N PRO A 31 -15.42 -5.50 16.16
CA PRO A 31 -14.55 -4.35 15.96
C PRO A 31 -15.28 -3.00 16.08
N ALA A 32 -16.61 -2.97 15.91
CA ALA A 32 -17.43 -1.76 15.97
C ALA A 32 -17.62 -1.20 17.39
N THR A 33 -17.31 -1.99 18.41
CA THR A 33 -17.46 -1.62 19.83
C THR A 33 -16.15 -1.76 20.61
N LEU A 34 -15.01 -1.81 19.91
CA LEU A 34 -13.71 -2.01 20.52
C LEU A 34 -13.26 -0.73 21.25
N ASP A 35 -13.07 -0.82 22.57
CA ASP A 35 -12.57 0.30 23.37
C ASP A 35 -11.04 0.45 23.20
N PRO A 36 -10.54 1.60 22.72
CA PRO A 36 -9.11 1.86 22.56
C PRO A 36 -8.29 1.71 23.84
N GLY A 37 -8.91 1.89 25.03
CA GLY A 37 -8.24 1.76 26.32
C GLY A 37 -8.16 0.32 26.84
N SER A 38 -8.75 -0.65 26.15
CA SER A 38 -8.88 -2.03 26.64
C SER A 38 -7.65 -2.88 26.35
N GLU A 39 -7.43 -3.91 27.19
CA GLU A 39 -6.46 -4.98 26.92
C GLU A 39 -6.74 -5.67 25.58
N LEU A 40 -8.02 -5.81 25.23
CA LEU A 40 -8.47 -6.37 23.96
C LEU A 40 -7.98 -5.58 22.75
N PHE A 41 -8.04 -4.24 22.81
CA PHE A 41 -7.46 -3.40 21.75
C PHE A 41 -5.94 -3.57 21.67
N THR A 42 -5.25 -3.71 22.81
CA THR A 42 -3.81 -3.98 22.84
C THR A 42 -3.46 -5.31 22.17
N GLU A 43 -4.26 -6.36 22.38
CA GLU A 43 -4.12 -7.64 21.68
C GLU A 43 -4.29 -7.49 20.17
N ILE A 44 -5.33 -6.78 19.71
CA ILE A 44 -5.59 -6.50 18.30
C ILE A 44 -4.46 -5.66 17.67
N HIS A 45 -3.98 -4.63 18.38
CA HIS A 45 -2.85 -3.83 17.97
C HIS A 45 -1.62 -4.70 17.74
N ASN A 46 -1.22 -5.49 18.74
CA ASN A 46 -0.04 -6.34 18.62
C ASN A 46 -0.22 -7.43 17.54
N ALA A 47 -1.42 -7.98 17.40
CA ALA A 47 -1.74 -8.94 16.34
C ALA A 47 -1.62 -8.31 14.96
N LEU A 48 -2.07 -7.07 14.75
CA LEU A 48 -1.94 -6.38 13.46
C LEU A 48 -0.47 -6.16 13.08
N TYR A 49 0.35 -5.67 14.01
CA TYR A 49 1.76 -5.44 13.74
C TYR A 49 2.55 -6.74 13.55
N LYS A 50 2.19 -7.82 14.24
CA LYS A 50 2.79 -9.14 14.05
C LYS A 50 2.36 -9.78 12.74
N HIS A 51 1.07 -9.69 12.42
CA HIS A 51 0.47 -10.44 11.32
C HIS A 51 0.23 -9.64 10.04
N SER A 52 0.57 -8.35 10.03
CA SER A 52 0.42 -7.40 8.93
C SER A 52 -1.02 -7.13 8.50
N ILE A 53 -1.91 -8.12 8.50
CA ILE A 53 -3.32 -8.01 8.10
C ILE A 53 -4.20 -8.78 9.07
N LEU A 54 -5.29 -8.16 9.49
CA LEU A 54 -6.38 -8.77 10.24
C LEU A 54 -7.68 -8.68 9.46
N VAL A 55 -8.43 -9.78 9.40
CA VAL A 55 -9.74 -9.85 8.76
C VAL A 55 -10.81 -10.15 9.81
N PHE A 56 -11.85 -9.33 9.85
CA PHE A 56 -13.04 -9.58 10.64
C PHE A 56 -14.17 -9.91 9.66
N ARG A 57 -14.76 -11.09 9.80
CA ARG A 57 -15.85 -11.56 8.94
C ARG A 57 -17.20 -11.09 9.47
N ASP A 58 -18.15 -10.89 8.55
CA ASP A 58 -19.57 -10.64 8.87
C ASP A 58 -19.80 -9.50 9.88
N VAL A 59 -19.05 -8.40 9.75
CA VAL A 59 -19.17 -7.26 10.67
C VAL A 59 -20.35 -6.36 10.29
N SER A 60 -20.85 -5.59 11.25
CA SER A 60 -21.78 -4.49 10.99
C SER A 60 -21.25 -3.25 11.68
N MET A 61 -20.91 -2.22 10.89
CA MET A 61 -20.18 -1.05 11.36
C MET A 61 -20.65 0.21 10.65
N THR A 62 -20.85 1.31 11.39
CA THR A 62 -21.06 2.64 10.79
C THR A 62 -19.73 3.30 10.43
N PRO A 63 -19.71 4.26 9.49
CA PRO A 63 -18.55 5.11 9.25
C PRO A 63 -17.92 5.74 10.51
N GLU A 64 -18.68 6.17 11.54
CA GLU A 64 -18.10 6.68 12.80
C GLU A 64 -17.34 5.58 13.54
N GLN A 65 -17.89 4.36 13.57
CA GLN A 65 -17.25 3.24 14.25
C GLN A 65 -15.98 2.82 13.51
N GLN A 66 -15.98 2.82 12.17
CA GLN A 66 -14.77 2.56 11.37
C GLN A 66 -13.70 3.62 11.60
N TYR A 67 -14.10 4.89 11.61
CA TYR A 67 -13.20 5.99 11.91
C TYR A 67 -12.63 5.87 13.34
N ALA A 68 -13.48 5.62 14.34
CA ALA A 68 -13.05 5.45 15.73
C ALA A 68 -12.04 4.31 15.89
N LEU A 69 -12.30 3.16 15.26
CA LEU A 69 -11.36 2.03 15.22
C LEU A 69 -10.03 2.40 14.56
N THR A 70 -10.07 3.09 13.41
CA THR A 70 -8.86 3.51 12.70
C THR A 70 -8.04 4.49 13.55
N LYS A 71 -8.70 5.49 14.14
CA LYS A 71 -8.10 6.50 15.02
C LYS A 71 -7.53 5.91 16.31
N ALA A 72 -8.06 4.79 16.80
CA ALA A 72 -7.54 4.14 18.00
C ALA A 72 -6.06 3.75 17.88
N PHE A 73 -5.57 3.46 16.66
CA PHE A 73 -4.15 3.14 16.41
C PHE A 73 -3.24 4.38 16.44
N ASP A 74 -3.80 5.58 16.31
CA ASP A 74 -3.10 6.85 16.50
C ASP A 74 -4.06 7.95 16.99
N PRO A 75 -4.28 8.06 18.32
CA PRO A 75 -5.27 8.98 18.87
C PRO A 75 -4.99 10.47 18.58
N LYS A 76 -3.77 10.82 18.16
CA LYS A 76 -3.37 12.19 17.80
C LYS A 76 -3.64 12.53 16.33
N SER A 77 -4.05 11.55 15.53
CA SER A 77 -4.28 11.71 14.11
C SER A 77 -5.69 12.24 13.84
N GLU A 78 -5.81 13.23 12.96
CA GLU A 78 -7.07 13.92 12.65
C GLU A 78 -7.37 14.01 11.14
N ASP A 79 -6.33 14.14 10.32
CA ASP A 79 -6.45 14.32 8.87
C ASP A 79 -6.46 12.99 8.11
N TYR A 80 -7.19 12.94 6.99
CA TYR A 80 -7.13 11.81 6.06
C TYR A 80 -5.71 11.60 5.52
N GLY A 81 -5.29 10.35 5.30
CA GLY A 81 -3.90 9.98 4.96
C GLY A 81 -3.35 10.59 3.67
N HIS A 82 -4.24 11.02 2.75
CA HIS A 82 -3.88 11.73 1.52
C HIS A 82 -4.19 13.24 1.57
N GLY A 83 -4.52 13.78 2.75
CA GLY A 83 -4.91 15.16 2.96
C GLY A 83 -6.40 15.43 2.70
N ASN A 84 -6.94 16.44 3.38
CA ASN A 84 -8.34 16.84 3.30
C ASN A 84 -8.58 17.82 2.13
N ASN A 85 -8.47 17.41 0.86
CA ASN A 85 -8.99 18.10 -0.35
C ASN A 85 -9.02 19.66 -0.34
N LYS A 86 -8.01 20.34 0.22
CA LYS A 86 -8.10 21.77 0.57
C LYS A 86 -7.60 22.73 -0.50
N THR A 87 -7.17 22.26 -1.67
CA THR A 87 -6.62 23.13 -2.73
C THR A 87 -7.17 22.80 -4.12
N GLU A 88 -7.60 23.82 -4.86
CA GLU A 88 -8.07 23.69 -6.24
C GLU A 88 -7.04 23.06 -7.20
N GLY A 89 -5.76 23.06 -6.82
CA GLY A 89 -4.64 22.46 -7.55
C GLY A 89 -4.58 20.92 -7.53
N THR A 90 -5.41 20.23 -6.72
CA THR A 90 -5.42 18.76 -6.65
C THR A 90 -6.27 18.09 -7.74
N LYS A 91 -6.98 18.86 -8.58
CA LYS A 91 -7.79 18.31 -9.71
C LYS A 91 -6.98 17.49 -10.71
N LYS A 92 -5.66 17.73 -10.80
CA LYS A 92 -4.72 16.97 -11.65
C LYS A 92 -4.18 15.69 -10.98
N SER A 93 -4.52 15.44 -9.70
CA SER A 93 -4.06 14.26 -8.98
C SER A 93 -4.70 12.99 -9.50
N ILE A 94 -3.90 11.94 -9.68
CA ILE A 94 -4.40 10.62 -10.09
C ILE A 94 -5.31 9.94 -9.04
N LEU A 95 -5.37 10.45 -7.80
CA LEU A 95 -6.22 9.91 -6.73
C LEU A 95 -7.64 10.50 -6.72
N HIS A 96 -7.83 11.69 -7.28
CA HIS A 96 -9.06 12.47 -7.13
C HIS A 96 -10.33 11.87 -7.79
N PRO A 97 -10.30 11.20 -8.96
CA PRO A 97 -11.54 10.75 -9.59
C PRO A 97 -12.26 9.62 -8.84
N ASP A 98 -11.57 8.88 -7.97
CA ASP A 98 -12.04 7.57 -7.50
C ASP A 98 -12.59 7.57 -6.06
N LEU A 99 -12.40 8.66 -5.30
CA LEU A 99 -12.85 8.77 -3.90
C LEU A 99 -14.16 9.57 -3.79
N LYS A 100 -15.13 9.06 -3.01
CA LYS A 100 -16.35 9.78 -2.61
C LYS A 100 -16.40 9.94 -1.09
N THR A 101 -16.28 11.16 -0.59
CA THR A 101 -16.23 11.44 0.85
C THR A 101 -17.61 11.28 1.51
N ILE A 102 -17.66 10.55 2.64
CA ILE A 102 -18.88 10.42 3.45
C ILE A 102 -19.11 11.74 4.23
N PRO A 103 -20.21 12.49 4.02
CA PRO A 103 -20.36 13.84 4.56
C PRO A 103 -20.29 13.95 6.09
N ARG A 104 -20.87 12.98 6.80
CA ARG A 104 -20.91 12.94 8.27
C ARG A 104 -19.57 12.57 8.92
N VAL A 105 -18.72 11.83 8.20
CA VAL A 105 -17.39 11.38 8.66
C VAL A 105 -16.40 11.47 7.49
N PRO A 106 -15.85 12.67 7.19
CA PRO A 106 -15.07 12.90 5.98
C PRO A 106 -13.77 12.10 5.85
N GLN A 107 -13.30 11.46 6.93
CA GLN A 107 -12.15 10.56 6.92
C GLN A 107 -12.46 9.21 6.28
N VAL A 108 -13.74 8.85 6.18
CA VAL A 108 -14.19 7.63 5.50
C VAL A 108 -14.54 7.97 4.06
N GLN A 109 -13.94 7.24 3.12
CA GLN A 109 -14.21 7.35 1.69
C GLN A 109 -15.01 6.14 1.21
N LEU A 110 -16.04 6.38 0.40
CA LEU A 110 -16.68 5.38 -0.43
C LEU A 110 -15.87 5.23 -1.73
N ILE A 111 -15.41 4.01 -2.00
CA ILE A 111 -14.65 3.63 -3.20
C ILE A 111 -15.23 2.38 -3.84
N GLY A 112 -15.01 2.19 -5.14
CA GLY A 112 -15.45 0.98 -5.82
C GLY A 112 -15.78 1.19 -7.29
N ASN A 113 -16.85 0.56 -7.77
CA ASN A 113 -17.24 0.54 -9.18
C ASN A 113 -18.77 0.58 -9.33
N GLY A 114 -19.24 1.14 -10.44
CA GLY A 114 -20.67 1.24 -10.75
C GLY A 114 -21.34 2.40 -10.00
N THR A 115 -22.67 2.38 -9.95
CA THR A 115 -23.45 3.43 -9.26
C THR A 115 -24.07 2.87 -7.99
N VAL A 116 -23.88 3.60 -6.88
CA VAL A 116 -24.52 3.34 -5.59
C VAL A 116 -25.49 4.47 -5.29
N TYR A 117 -26.68 4.15 -4.79
CA TYR A 117 -27.73 5.11 -4.46
C TYR A 117 -27.99 5.12 -2.95
N ASP A 118 -28.40 6.28 -2.44
CA ASP A 118 -28.85 6.49 -1.05
C ASP A 118 -27.90 5.94 0.02
N HIS A 119 -26.59 6.13 -0.18
CA HIS A 119 -25.55 5.60 0.70
C HIS A 119 -24.95 6.70 1.58
N GLU A 120 -25.24 6.63 2.88
CA GLU A 120 -24.55 7.44 3.89
C GLU A 120 -24.59 8.96 3.65
N GLY A 121 -25.72 9.46 3.16
CA GLY A 121 -25.91 10.86 2.82
C GLY A 121 -25.52 11.22 1.37
N LEU A 122 -25.09 10.25 0.57
CA LEU A 122 -24.89 10.38 -0.87
C LEU A 122 -26.13 9.84 -1.60
N ALA A 123 -26.94 10.73 -2.18
CA ALA A 123 -28.11 10.32 -2.96
C ALA A 123 -27.74 9.46 -4.17
N GLU A 124 -26.65 9.83 -4.86
CA GLU A 124 -26.06 9.07 -5.95
C GLU A 124 -24.53 9.21 -5.91
N ALA A 125 -23.84 8.07 -5.96
CA ALA A 125 -22.39 8.00 -6.03
C ALA A 125 -21.98 7.12 -7.22
N LYS A 126 -21.51 7.77 -8.30
CA LYS A 126 -20.85 7.09 -9.41
C LYS A 126 -19.39 6.80 -9.03
N LEU A 127 -19.09 5.52 -8.85
CA LEU A 127 -17.78 5.01 -8.48
C LEU A 127 -17.06 4.47 -9.72
N LYS A 128 -15.73 4.55 -9.70
CA LYS A 128 -14.89 4.05 -10.78
C LYS A 128 -13.76 3.24 -10.19
N HIS A 129 -13.63 1.99 -10.64
CA HIS A 129 -12.53 1.15 -10.22
C HIS A 129 -11.23 1.63 -10.87
N PRO A 130 -10.16 1.80 -10.09
CA PRO A 130 -8.83 2.01 -10.65
C PRO A 130 -8.43 0.81 -11.51
N SER A 131 -7.99 1.04 -12.74
CA SER A 131 -7.64 -0.01 -13.70
C SER A 131 -6.28 0.25 -14.31
N HIS A 132 -5.52 -0.83 -14.59
CA HIS A 132 -4.26 -0.74 -15.31
C HIS A 132 -4.42 0.00 -16.65
N THR A 133 -5.58 -0.14 -17.29
CA THR A 133 -5.90 0.49 -18.59
C THR A 133 -5.84 2.02 -18.58
N THR A 134 -5.90 2.67 -17.41
CA THR A 134 -5.86 4.13 -17.30
C THR A 134 -4.50 4.68 -16.88
N PHE A 135 -3.61 3.86 -16.35
CA PHE A 135 -2.34 4.33 -15.75
C PHE A 135 -1.10 3.64 -16.32
N HIS A 136 -1.22 2.42 -16.84
CA HIS A 136 -0.08 1.68 -17.37
C HIS A 136 0.26 2.14 -18.79
N LYS A 137 1.55 2.04 -19.13
CA LYS A 137 2.05 2.37 -20.48
C LYS A 137 1.47 1.42 -21.52
N THR A 138 1.47 0.14 -21.20
CA THR A 138 0.87 -0.92 -22.02
C THR A 138 -0.41 -1.42 -21.37
N LYS A 139 -1.33 -1.96 -22.17
CA LYS A 139 -2.63 -2.43 -21.69
C LYS A 139 -2.86 -3.85 -22.16
N VAL A 140 -3.55 -4.63 -21.34
CA VAL A 140 -4.12 -5.91 -21.78
C VAL A 140 -5.09 -5.64 -22.94
N SER A 141 -5.09 -6.48 -23.98
CA SER A 141 -5.99 -6.31 -25.11
C SER A 141 -7.45 -6.58 -24.71
N PRO A 142 -8.44 -5.99 -25.39
CA PRO A 142 -9.84 -6.30 -25.14
C PRO A 142 -10.17 -7.79 -25.24
N GLU A 143 -9.51 -8.54 -26.12
CA GLU A 143 -9.74 -9.99 -26.25
C GLU A 143 -9.24 -10.78 -25.05
N ASP A 144 -8.10 -10.39 -24.48
CA ASP A 144 -7.57 -11.04 -23.28
C ASP A 144 -8.35 -10.61 -22.03
N GLU A 145 -8.76 -9.35 -21.94
CA GLU A 145 -9.63 -8.87 -20.86
C GLU A 145 -10.97 -9.64 -20.84
N ALA A 146 -11.56 -9.87 -22.02
CA ALA A 146 -12.76 -10.70 -22.17
C ALA A 146 -12.56 -12.17 -21.74
N LYS A 147 -11.32 -12.66 -21.71
CA LYS A 147 -10.96 -13.99 -21.17
C LYS A 147 -10.65 -13.97 -19.67
N GLY A 148 -10.84 -12.83 -19.00
CA GLY A 148 -10.57 -12.68 -17.57
C GLY A 148 -9.12 -12.31 -17.24
N ILE A 149 -8.33 -11.85 -18.22
CA ILE A 149 -6.98 -11.36 -17.97
C ILE A 149 -7.02 -9.91 -17.45
N THR A 150 -6.22 -9.62 -16.44
CA THR A 150 -6.07 -8.28 -15.86
C THR A 150 -4.61 -8.03 -15.43
N ARG A 151 -4.35 -6.88 -14.80
CA ARG A 151 -3.06 -6.55 -14.17
C ARG A 151 -3.30 -5.87 -12.82
N PHE A 152 -2.27 -5.80 -12.00
CA PHE A 152 -2.27 -4.94 -10.82
C PHE A 152 -2.51 -3.48 -11.25
N TYR A 153 -3.23 -2.69 -10.46
CA TYR A 153 -3.37 -1.27 -10.76
C TYR A 153 -2.10 -0.49 -10.42
N ARG A 154 -1.68 -0.53 -9.15
CA ARG A 154 -0.50 0.18 -8.61
C ARG A 154 -0.10 -0.39 -7.26
N TRP A 155 1.10 -0.96 -7.15
CA TRP A 155 1.68 -1.31 -5.85
C TRP A 155 2.04 -0.04 -5.09
N HIS A 156 1.52 0.10 -3.87
CA HIS A 156 1.73 1.30 -3.07
C HIS A 156 1.60 1.05 -1.56
N ILE A 157 1.99 2.09 -0.82
CA ILE A 157 1.65 2.35 0.58
C ILE A 157 0.61 3.48 0.54
N ASP A 158 -0.43 3.44 1.38
CA ASP A 158 -1.30 4.60 1.51
C ASP A 158 -0.49 5.73 2.16
N ALA A 159 -0.25 6.83 1.45
CA ALA A 159 0.48 7.99 1.97
C ALA A 159 0.31 9.21 1.06
N ALA A 160 0.33 10.43 1.62
CA ALA A 160 0.46 11.64 0.81
C ALA A 160 1.86 11.78 0.18
N LEU A 161 2.89 11.27 0.86
CA LEU A 161 4.32 11.34 0.48
C LEU A 161 4.88 12.77 0.40
N TYR A 162 4.10 13.75 0.85
CA TYR A 162 4.45 15.17 0.97
C TYR A 162 3.65 15.74 2.13
N ASP A 163 4.29 16.52 3.00
CA ASP A 163 3.75 17.15 4.21
C ASP A 163 3.29 16.17 5.32
N LEU A 164 2.46 15.19 4.96
CA LEU A 164 1.84 14.24 5.88
C LEU A 164 2.63 12.93 5.99
N ALA A 165 2.64 12.36 7.20
CA ALA A 165 3.27 11.07 7.46
C ALA A 165 2.38 9.90 7.00
N PRO A 166 2.95 8.79 6.52
CA PRO A 166 2.20 7.59 6.16
C PRO A 166 1.34 7.07 7.33
N PRO A 167 0.03 6.81 7.13
CA PRO A 167 -0.83 6.12 8.08
C PRO A 167 -0.19 4.88 8.70
N ARG A 168 -0.50 4.61 9.98
CA ARG A 168 -0.08 3.38 10.67
C ARG A 168 -0.92 2.17 10.23
N VAL A 169 -2.22 2.39 10.08
CA VAL A 169 -3.22 1.39 9.70
C VAL A 169 -4.16 1.98 8.65
N THR A 170 -4.65 1.11 7.78
CA THR A 170 -5.81 1.37 6.94
C THR A 170 -6.88 0.34 7.26
N THR A 171 -8.13 0.80 7.34
CA THR A 171 -9.32 -0.07 7.41
C THR A 171 -10.05 -0.04 6.08
N LEU A 172 -10.45 -1.20 5.61
CA LEU A 172 -11.18 -1.37 4.36
C LEU A 172 -12.35 -2.33 4.57
N TYR A 173 -13.57 -1.83 4.39
CA TYR A 173 -14.82 -2.53 4.69
C TYR A 173 -15.61 -2.80 3.42
N GLY A 174 -15.81 -4.08 3.08
CA GLY A 174 -16.47 -4.52 1.85
C GLY A 174 -17.99 -4.59 2.00
N LEU A 175 -18.70 -3.56 1.56
CA LEU A 175 -20.17 -3.48 1.70
C LEU A 175 -20.89 -4.24 0.59
N ILE A 176 -20.47 -4.01 -0.66
CA ILE A 176 -20.98 -4.69 -1.85
C ILE A 176 -19.77 -5.27 -2.57
N VAL A 177 -19.73 -6.59 -2.65
CA VAL A 177 -18.63 -7.33 -3.28
C VAL A 177 -19.14 -7.95 -4.59
N PRO A 178 -18.54 -7.60 -5.75
CA PRO A 178 -18.99 -8.12 -7.03
C PRO A 178 -18.72 -9.63 -7.12
N LYS A 179 -19.67 -10.36 -7.71
CA LYS A 179 -19.55 -11.81 -7.97
C LYS A 179 -19.21 -12.05 -9.43
N GLY A 180 -18.37 -13.04 -9.68
CA GLY A 180 -17.99 -13.44 -11.03
C GLY A 180 -16.87 -14.48 -11.02
N PRO A 181 -16.45 -14.95 -12.20
CA PRO A 181 -15.33 -15.88 -12.31
C PRO A 181 -14.03 -15.22 -11.81
N PRO A 182 -13.07 -16.01 -11.30
CA PRO A 182 -11.74 -15.50 -10.98
C PRO A 182 -11.06 -14.97 -12.25
N GLN A 183 -10.12 -14.05 -12.05
CA GLN A 183 -9.30 -13.45 -13.11
C GLN A 183 -7.86 -13.94 -13.00
N VAL A 184 -7.06 -13.69 -14.05
CA VAL A 184 -5.63 -13.95 -14.04
C VAL A 184 -4.89 -12.63 -14.20
N CYS A 185 -4.09 -12.29 -13.20
CA CYS A 185 -3.22 -11.12 -13.24
C CYS A 185 -1.90 -11.48 -13.94
N ARG A 186 -1.63 -10.88 -15.10
CA ARG A 186 -0.33 -11.02 -15.78
C ARG A 186 0.63 -9.92 -15.35
N TYR A 187 1.91 -10.25 -15.21
CA TYR A 187 2.94 -9.26 -14.88
C TYR A 187 3.46 -8.56 -16.14
N ASP A 188 3.53 -9.28 -17.26
CA ASP A 188 3.94 -8.77 -18.59
C ASP A 188 5.26 -7.96 -18.58
N ASP A 189 6.17 -8.29 -17.66
CA ASP A 189 7.50 -7.72 -17.47
C ASP A 189 8.63 -8.58 -18.09
N GLY A 190 8.25 -9.63 -18.84
CA GLY A 190 9.15 -10.58 -19.48
C GLY A 190 9.46 -11.84 -18.65
N THR A 191 9.00 -11.93 -17.40
CA THR A 191 9.18 -13.13 -16.56
C THR A 191 8.25 -14.28 -16.93
N GLY A 192 7.09 -13.97 -17.53
CA GLY A 192 6.00 -14.92 -17.72
C GLY A 192 5.21 -15.21 -16.44
N ASP A 193 5.42 -14.43 -15.36
CA ASP A 193 4.66 -14.56 -14.12
C ASP A 193 3.18 -14.24 -14.35
N GLU A 194 2.32 -15.10 -13.82
CA GLU A 194 0.88 -14.94 -13.74
C GLU A 194 0.37 -15.31 -12.35
N LEU A 195 -0.72 -14.69 -11.92
CA LEU A 195 -1.36 -14.95 -10.63
C LEU A 195 -2.87 -15.06 -10.80
N PRO A 196 -3.48 -16.24 -10.57
CA PRO A 196 -4.92 -16.36 -10.42
C PRO A 196 -5.40 -15.55 -9.21
N VAL A 197 -6.42 -14.74 -9.39
CA VAL A 197 -6.97 -13.86 -8.36
C VAL A 197 -8.50 -13.91 -8.34
N PRO A 198 -9.13 -13.79 -7.16
CA PRO A 198 -10.56 -13.51 -7.07
C PRO A 198 -10.92 -12.20 -7.77
N LEU A 199 -12.15 -12.11 -8.25
CA LEU A 199 -12.67 -10.89 -8.85
C LEU A 199 -12.68 -9.75 -7.83
N GLY A 200 -12.00 -8.64 -8.14
CA GLY A 200 -12.01 -7.46 -7.28
C GLY A 200 -11.17 -7.54 -6.02
N THR A 201 -10.17 -8.43 -6.01
CA THR A 201 -9.25 -8.63 -4.89
C THR A 201 -8.48 -7.35 -4.54
N THR A 202 -8.09 -7.27 -3.27
CA THR A 202 -6.95 -6.45 -2.85
C THR A 202 -5.78 -7.40 -2.61
N ALA A 203 -4.70 -7.20 -3.35
CA ALA A 203 -3.49 -8.02 -3.23
C ALA A 203 -2.50 -7.34 -2.28
N PHE A 204 -1.87 -8.14 -1.43
CA PHE A 204 -0.91 -7.68 -0.42
C PHE A 204 0.40 -8.45 -0.51
N VAL A 205 1.49 -7.76 -0.19
CA VAL A 205 2.82 -8.37 0.02
C VAL A 205 3.43 -7.85 1.31
N SER A 206 4.20 -8.69 1.99
CA SER A 206 4.85 -8.34 3.25
C SER A 206 6.17 -7.61 2.99
N GLY A 207 6.30 -6.38 3.50
CA GLY A 207 7.57 -5.64 3.47
C GLY A 207 8.69 -6.37 4.21
N LYS A 208 8.36 -7.10 5.29
CA LYS A 208 9.31 -7.96 6.01
C LYS A 208 9.84 -9.07 5.12
N THR A 209 8.94 -9.81 4.45
CA THR A 209 9.37 -10.87 3.53
C THR A 209 10.21 -10.31 2.39
N MET A 210 9.81 -9.16 1.84
CA MET A 210 10.57 -8.45 0.81
C MET A 210 11.98 -8.11 1.27
N PHE A 211 12.16 -7.60 2.50
CA PHE A 211 13.50 -7.39 3.07
C PHE A 211 14.25 -8.70 3.29
N ASP A 212 13.61 -9.72 3.89
CA ASP A 212 14.25 -10.97 4.28
C ASP A 212 14.82 -11.76 3.10
N ILE A 213 14.19 -11.68 1.93
CA ILE A 213 14.65 -12.38 0.72
C ILE A 213 15.72 -11.62 -0.06
N LEU A 214 16.04 -10.37 0.32
CA LEU A 214 17.10 -9.63 -0.37
C LEU A 214 18.45 -10.36 -0.22
N PRO A 215 19.25 -10.43 -1.31
CA PRO A 215 20.67 -10.76 -1.22
C PRO A 215 21.40 -9.87 -0.22
N SER A 216 22.46 -10.38 0.43
CA SER A 216 23.21 -9.66 1.47
C SER A 216 23.64 -8.26 1.06
N GLN A 217 24.18 -8.09 -0.14
CA GLN A 217 24.60 -6.78 -0.68
C GLN A 217 23.44 -5.78 -0.81
N LEU A 218 22.21 -6.25 -1.09
CA LEU A 218 21.02 -5.41 -1.15
C LEU A 218 20.40 -5.18 0.24
N LYS A 219 20.53 -6.11 1.19
CA LYS A 219 20.19 -5.86 2.59
C LYS A 219 21.07 -4.76 3.18
N SER A 220 22.38 -4.84 2.96
CA SER A 220 23.35 -3.81 3.35
C SER A 220 22.97 -2.46 2.78
N LEU A 221 22.67 -2.41 1.48
CA LEU A 221 22.22 -1.18 0.85
C LEU A 221 20.90 -0.66 1.45
N ALA A 222 19.91 -1.52 1.63
CA ALA A 222 18.58 -1.13 2.09
C ALA A 222 18.60 -0.51 3.50
N VAL A 223 19.36 -1.09 4.45
CA VAL A 223 19.39 -0.60 5.84
C VAL A 223 20.06 0.76 6.01
N ARG A 224 20.85 1.20 5.03
CA ARG A 224 21.57 2.49 5.04
C ARG A 224 21.04 3.49 4.01
N SER A 225 19.93 3.16 3.36
CA SER A 225 19.36 3.99 2.30
C SER A 225 18.07 4.68 2.75
N LYS A 226 17.86 5.88 2.21
CA LYS A 226 16.66 6.68 2.34
C LYS A 226 16.13 7.03 0.95
N VAL A 227 14.83 7.13 0.81
CA VAL A 227 14.14 7.58 -0.38
C VAL A 227 13.55 8.97 -0.12
N LYS A 228 13.79 9.90 -1.04
CA LYS A 228 13.18 11.22 -1.04
C LYS A 228 12.13 11.28 -2.14
N TYR A 229 10.96 11.80 -1.79
CA TYR A 229 9.81 11.91 -2.68
C TYR A 229 9.74 13.30 -3.32
N ALA A 230 9.19 13.37 -4.53
CA ALA A 230 8.91 14.64 -5.19
C ALA A 230 7.83 15.43 -4.43
N PRO A 231 7.82 16.77 -4.50
CA PRO A 231 6.70 17.56 -4.02
C PRO A 231 5.43 17.21 -4.81
N HIS A 232 4.28 17.18 -4.12
CA HIS A 232 2.99 16.79 -4.71
C HIS A 232 3.09 15.55 -5.63
N PRO A 233 3.58 14.41 -5.13
CA PRO A 233 4.10 13.34 -5.98
C PRO A 233 3.04 12.77 -6.94
N TYR A 234 1.77 12.75 -6.54
CA TYR A 234 0.64 12.32 -7.38
C TYR A 234 0.29 13.27 -8.52
N VAL A 235 0.70 14.54 -8.42
CA VAL A 235 0.60 15.53 -9.51
C VAL A 235 1.86 15.46 -10.38
N TRP A 236 3.03 15.37 -9.74
CA TRP A 236 4.33 15.22 -10.40
C TRP A 236 4.36 14.04 -11.38
N MET A 237 3.93 12.86 -10.95
CA MET A 237 3.95 11.66 -11.79
C MET A 237 2.71 11.50 -12.70
N ALA A 238 1.73 12.42 -12.64
CA ALA A 238 0.45 12.25 -13.33
C ALA A 238 0.54 12.03 -14.85
N PRO A 239 1.48 12.67 -15.60
CA PRO A 239 1.60 12.44 -17.03
C PRO A 239 2.45 11.20 -17.39
N ALA A 240 3.16 10.61 -16.42
CA ALA A 240 3.94 9.39 -16.61
C ALA A 240 3.07 8.14 -16.45
N HIS A 241 3.57 7.00 -16.94
CA HIS A 241 2.82 5.75 -16.92
C HIS A 241 3.47 4.68 -16.04
N ALA A 242 2.66 3.84 -15.42
CA ALA A 242 3.12 2.66 -14.69
C ALA A 242 3.69 1.57 -15.60
N LYS A 243 4.60 0.79 -15.01
CA LYS A 243 5.08 -0.49 -15.55
C LYS A 243 3.94 -1.51 -15.65
N PRO A 244 4.04 -2.53 -16.53
CA PRO A 244 2.98 -3.53 -16.71
C PRO A 244 2.66 -4.34 -15.44
N ASP A 245 3.63 -4.57 -14.56
CA ASP A 245 3.43 -5.24 -13.26
C ASP A 245 2.98 -4.26 -12.15
N ALA A 246 2.78 -2.99 -12.50
CA ALA A 246 2.41 -1.88 -11.63
C ALA A 246 3.40 -1.53 -10.51
N LEU A 247 4.63 -2.05 -10.57
CA LEU A 247 5.67 -1.77 -9.58
C LEU A 247 6.51 -0.56 -10.02
N GLY A 248 5.97 0.63 -9.74
CA GLY A 248 6.60 1.89 -10.13
C GLY A 248 6.18 2.37 -11.51
N ILE A 249 6.91 3.38 -12.01
CA ILE A 249 6.61 4.05 -13.28
C ILE A 249 7.76 3.91 -14.27
N GLU A 250 7.43 4.01 -15.55
CA GLU A 250 8.39 3.99 -16.64
C GLU A 250 9.25 5.25 -16.65
N THR A 251 10.50 5.14 -17.12
CA THR A 251 11.39 6.31 -17.26
C THR A 251 11.20 6.95 -18.63
N GLU A 252 10.13 7.73 -18.74
CA GLU A 252 9.73 8.39 -19.99
C GLU A 252 10.09 9.88 -20.04
N GLY A 253 10.46 10.47 -18.90
CA GLY A 253 10.71 11.90 -18.77
C GLY A 253 9.44 12.73 -18.94
N LEU A 254 8.30 12.18 -18.52
CA LEU A 254 6.97 12.81 -18.64
C LEU A 254 6.50 13.44 -17.32
N GLU A 255 7.26 13.31 -16.24
CA GLU A 255 6.95 13.93 -14.97
C GLU A 255 6.90 15.45 -15.12
N LEU A 256 5.98 16.10 -14.41
CA LEU A 256 5.86 17.55 -14.49
C LEU A 256 7.13 18.23 -13.94
N PRO A 257 7.64 19.28 -14.61
CA PRO A 257 8.65 20.16 -14.04
C PRO A 257 8.23 20.74 -12.69
N LEU A 258 9.19 20.96 -11.79
CA LEU A 258 8.90 21.40 -10.41
C LEU A 258 8.22 22.78 -10.33
N ASP A 259 8.42 23.63 -11.33
CA ASP A 259 7.81 24.95 -11.48
C ASP A 259 6.38 24.91 -12.06
N GLU A 260 5.96 23.76 -12.61
CA GLU A 260 4.57 23.52 -13.05
C GLU A 260 3.71 22.86 -11.97
N LEU A 261 4.31 22.46 -10.84
CA LEU A 261 3.60 21.89 -9.70
C LEU A 261 2.84 22.98 -8.93
N PRO A 262 1.79 22.60 -8.16
CA PRO A 262 1.23 23.51 -7.16
C PRO A 262 2.34 24.04 -6.23
N PRO A 263 2.20 25.24 -5.65
CA PRO A 263 3.18 25.78 -4.73
C PRO A 263 3.57 24.77 -3.66
N TRP A 264 4.88 24.64 -3.43
CA TRP A 264 5.44 23.67 -2.50
C TRP A 264 6.60 24.27 -1.71
N GLU A 265 6.88 23.68 -0.57
CA GLU A 265 7.90 24.12 0.37
C GLU A 265 8.88 22.97 0.60
N GLU A 266 10.18 23.26 0.58
CA GLU A 266 11.23 22.25 0.77
C GLU A 266 11.10 21.54 2.14
N GLY A 267 10.71 22.27 3.19
CA GLY A 267 10.50 21.71 4.53
C GLY A 267 9.36 20.69 4.65
N LYS A 268 8.49 20.59 3.62
CA LYS A 268 7.39 19.62 3.55
C LYS A 268 7.76 18.37 2.74
N LEU A 269 8.91 18.36 2.07
CA LEU A 269 9.39 17.17 1.38
C LEU A 269 9.63 16.03 2.37
N LYS A 270 9.22 14.84 1.99
CA LYS A 270 9.42 13.65 2.81
C LYS A 270 10.64 12.87 2.32
N THR A 271 11.53 12.57 3.27
CA THR A 271 12.63 11.62 3.10
C THR A 271 12.50 10.54 4.15
N PHE A 272 12.25 9.30 3.72
CA PHE A 272 12.05 8.16 4.62
C PHE A 272 13.17 7.14 4.45
N PRO A 273 13.52 6.37 5.49
CA PRO A 273 14.29 5.14 5.32
C PRO A 273 13.60 4.23 4.30
N ILE A 274 14.38 3.48 3.50
CA ILE A 274 13.81 2.46 2.59
C ILE A 274 13.26 1.27 3.40
N VAL A 275 13.81 1.05 4.59
CA VAL A 275 13.42 -0.03 5.49
C VAL A 275 12.85 0.56 6.77
N TRP A 276 11.62 0.21 7.13
CA TRP A 276 10.95 0.67 8.34
C TRP A 276 11.01 -0.40 9.42
N LYS A 277 11.21 0.03 10.66
CA LYS A 277 11.27 -0.86 11.83
C LYS A 277 9.89 -0.98 12.45
N ASN A 278 9.42 -2.22 12.56
CA ASN A 278 8.18 -2.54 13.22
C ASN A 278 8.32 -2.29 14.74
N PRO A 279 7.52 -1.40 15.35
CA PRO A 279 7.66 -1.04 16.76
C PRO A 279 7.27 -2.16 17.73
N VAL A 280 6.49 -3.15 17.28
CA VAL A 280 6.04 -4.27 18.12
C VAL A 280 6.99 -5.46 17.99
N THR A 281 7.36 -5.86 16.77
CA THR A 281 8.20 -7.05 16.55
C THR A 281 9.69 -6.74 16.51
N GLY A 282 10.07 -5.47 16.28
CA GLY A 282 11.45 -5.06 16.03
C GLY A 282 11.99 -5.46 14.66
N GLU A 283 11.17 -6.08 13.81
CA GLU A 283 11.57 -6.56 12.49
C GLU A 283 11.63 -5.43 11.47
N LEU A 284 12.39 -5.67 10.40
CA LEU A 284 12.65 -4.70 9.34
C LEU A 284 11.77 -5.01 8.13
N HIS A 285 11.05 -3.99 7.64
CA HIS A 285 10.15 -4.09 6.50
C HIS A 285 10.66 -3.17 5.38
N PHE A 286 10.85 -3.70 4.17
CA PHE A 286 11.12 -2.88 3.00
C PHE A 286 9.84 -2.13 2.60
N GLU A 287 9.83 -0.81 2.74
CA GLU A 287 8.64 0.02 2.59
C GLU A 287 8.96 1.29 1.79
N VAL A 288 8.80 1.20 0.47
CA VAL A 288 8.95 2.32 -0.44
C VAL A 288 7.75 2.37 -1.38
N HIS A 289 7.12 3.54 -1.48
CA HIS A 289 6.14 3.76 -2.53
C HIS A 289 6.86 3.93 -3.87
N PRO A 290 6.75 2.98 -4.81
CA PRO A 290 7.66 2.91 -5.95
C PRO A 290 7.43 4.03 -6.99
N CYS A 291 6.20 4.52 -7.15
CA CYS A 291 5.90 5.53 -8.18
C CYS A 291 6.36 6.96 -7.82
N GLY A 292 6.39 7.33 -6.53
CA GLY A 292 6.66 8.70 -6.08
C GLY A 292 8.14 8.98 -5.77
N ALA A 293 9.01 7.97 -5.84
CA ALA A 293 10.42 8.08 -5.49
C ALA A 293 11.16 8.97 -6.51
N ALA A 294 11.84 10.01 -6.01
CA ALA A 294 12.59 10.96 -6.82
C ALA A 294 14.11 10.79 -6.67
N GLU A 295 14.60 10.58 -5.44
CA GLU A 295 16.02 10.45 -5.16
C GLU A 295 16.28 9.33 -4.14
N LEU A 296 17.46 8.72 -4.19
CA LEU A 296 17.97 7.83 -3.14
C LEU A 296 19.21 8.41 -2.49
N LEU A 297 19.22 8.43 -1.16
CA LEU A 297 20.37 8.83 -0.36
C LEU A 297 20.90 7.61 0.36
N VAL A 298 22.20 7.36 0.26
CA VAL A 298 22.84 6.18 0.79
C VAL A 298 23.98 6.59 1.71
N ASP A 299 23.82 6.32 3.01
CA ASP A 299 24.83 6.61 4.03
C ASP A 299 26.00 5.62 3.90
N PRO A 300 27.28 6.02 4.04
CA PRO A 300 28.45 5.14 3.87
C PRO A 300 28.42 3.89 4.76
N LEU A 301 29.19 2.88 4.38
CA LEU A 301 29.35 1.70 5.23
C LEU A 301 29.90 2.08 6.61
N PRO A 302 29.38 1.47 7.69
CA PRO A 302 29.91 1.72 9.02
C PRO A 302 31.34 1.18 9.14
N ALA A 303 32.11 1.75 10.07
CA ALA A 303 33.46 1.28 10.34
C ALA A 303 33.48 -0.22 10.69
N GLY A 304 34.37 -0.96 10.04
CA GLY A 304 34.51 -2.41 10.22
C GLY A 304 33.59 -3.29 9.34
N ALA A 305 32.67 -2.70 8.56
CA ALA A 305 31.87 -3.46 7.61
C ALA A 305 32.70 -3.99 6.42
N LYS A 306 32.25 -5.11 5.85
CA LYS A 306 32.90 -5.73 4.69
C LYS A 306 32.67 -4.87 3.44
N ARG A 307 33.74 -4.31 2.87
CA ARG A 307 33.64 -3.46 1.65
C ARG A 307 33.61 -4.25 0.35
N GLU A 308 34.19 -5.44 0.32
CA GLU A 308 34.26 -6.26 -0.90
C GLU A 308 32.86 -6.71 -1.33
N GLY A 309 32.47 -6.36 -2.56
CA GLY A 309 31.15 -6.65 -3.13
C GLY A 309 30.03 -5.73 -2.65
N ALA A 310 30.31 -4.76 -1.78
CA ALA A 310 29.32 -3.80 -1.32
C ALA A 310 28.95 -2.79 -2.40
N LEU A 311 27.67 -2.47 -2.51
CA LEU A 311 27.18 -1.42 -3.39
C LEU A 311 27.31 -0.07 -2.68
N PHE A 312 27.93 0.92 -3.33
CA PHE A 312 28.14 2.30 -2.84
C PHE A 312 28.87 2.41 -1.47
N PRO A 313 30.03 1.78 -1.25
CA PRO A 313 30.66 1.70 0.08
C PRO A 313 30.97 3.06 0.73
N GLU A 314 31.24 4.09 -0.07
CA GLU A 314 31.46 5.47 0.40
C GLU A 314 30.17 6.28 0.59
N GLY A 315 29.00 5.66 0.38
CA GLY A 315 27.73 6.34 0.25
C GLY A 315 27.47 6.81 -1.18
N ALA A 316 26.28 7.30 -1.43
CA ALA A 316 25.86 7.82 -2.73
C ALA A 316 24.62 8.70 -2.61
N HIS A 317 24.42 9.58 -3.59
CA HIS A 317 23.18 10.32 -3.79
C HIS A 317 22.78 10.14 -5.25
N LEU A 318 21.71 9.38 -5.47
CA LEU A 318 21.20 9.08 -6.80
C LEU A 318 20.05 10.05 -7.09
N THR A 319 20.23 10.88 -8.10
CA THR A 319 19.24 11.87 -8.56
C THR A 319 18.68 11.55 -9.94
N GLU A 320 19.32 10.64 -10.68
CA GLU A 320 18.84 10.21 -11.99
C GLU A 320 17.69 9.21 -11.82
N LEU A 321 16.49 9.59 -12.29
CA LEU A 321 15.27 8.80 -12.10
C LEU A 321 15.39 7.37 -12.63
N LYS A 322 16.14 7.16 -13.71
CA LYS A 322 16.40 5.82 -14.25
C LYS A 322 17.10 4.94 -13.22
N GLU A 323 18.19 5.43 -12.63
CA GLU A 323 18.99 4.69 -11.66
C GLU A 323 18.19 4.42 -10.37
N VAL A 324 17.45 5.43 -9.90
CA VAL A 324 16.56 5.31 -8.74
C VAL A 324 15.52 4.22 -8.96
N ARG A 325 14.82 4.24 -10.09
CA ARG A 325 13.76 3.28 -10.41
C ARG A 325 14.30 1.88 -10.64
N GLU A 326 15.38 1.72 -11.38
CA GLU A 326 15.99 0.40 -11.62
C GLU A 326 16.48 -0.25 -10.34
N LEU A 327 17.08 0.52 -9.42
CA LEU A 327 17.55 0.02 -8.14
C LEU A 327 16.39 -0.38 -7.22
N LEU A 328 15.35 0.46 -7.10
CA LEU A 328 14.15 0.12 -6.33
C LEU A 328 13.43 -1.09 -6.90
N TYR A 329 13.25 -1.14 -8.22
CA TYR A 329 12.62 -2.27 -8.91
C TYR A 329 13.39 -3.58 -8.64
N LYS A 330 14.72 -3.56 -8.73
CA LYS A 330 15.58 -4.71 -8.41
C LYS A 330 15.40 -5.23 -6.98
N MET A 331 15.12 -4.35 -6.02
CA MET A 331 14.89 -4.73 -4.62
C MET A 331 13.44 -5.19 -4.36
N GLN A 332 12.46 -4.54 -4.99
CA GLN A 332 11.02 -4.79 -4.72
C GLN A 332 10.44 -5.91 -5.57
N ARG A 333 10.85 -6.06 -6.84
CA ARG A 333 10.24 -7.01 -7.78
C ARG A 333 10.24 -8.46 -7.30
N PRO A 334 11.32 -8.97 -6.67
CA PRO A 334 11.30 -10.31 -6.09
C PRO A 334 10.25 -10.49 -4.99
N GLY A 335 9.93 -9.42 -4.24
CA GLY A 335 8.95 -9.45 -3.16
C GLY A 335 7.49 -9.50 -3.62
N ILE A 336 7.23 -9.18 -4.89
CA ILE A 336 5.91 -9.34 -5.51
C ILE A 336 5.81 -10.58 -6.40
N ALA A 337 6.74 -11.54 -6.32
CA ALA A 337 6.61 -12.80 -7.07
C ALA A 337 5.30 -13.52 -6.72
N PRO A 338 4.62 -14.23 -7.66
CA PRO A 338 3.28 -14.79 -7.43
C PRO A 338 3.12 -15.60 -6.13
N LYS A 339 4.17 -16.34 -5.74
CA LYS A 339 4.20 -17.14 -4.51
C LYS A 339 4.26 -16.35 -3.20
N LEU A 340 4.46 -15.04 -3.27
CA LEU A 340 4.57 -14.12 -2.13
C LEU A 340 3.41 -13.13 -2.05
N VAL A 341 2.44 -13.23 -2.95
CA VAL A 341 1.26 -12.36 -2.99
C VAL A 341 0.09 -13.05 -2.30
N TYR A 342 -0.56 -12.35 -1.37
CA TYR A 342 -1.85 -12.73 -0.82
C TYR A 342 -2.97 -11.91 -1.48
N PRO A 343 -3.72 -12.48 -2.44
CA PRO A 343 -4.94 -11.89 -2.97
C PRO A 343 -6.11 -12.19 -2.01
N HIS A 344 -6.63 -11.16 -1.35
CA HIS A 344 -7.77 -11.33 -0.46
C HIS A 344 -9.06 -11.59 -1.24
N ASP A 345 -9.64 -12.77 -1.03
CA ASP A 345 -10.98 -13.11 -1.49
C ASP A 345 -12.02 -12.48 -0.55
N TRP A 346 -12.68 -11.45 -1.06
CA TRP A 346 -13.63 -10.64 -0.31
C TRP A 346 -14.98 -11.35 -0.20
N HIS A 347 -15.57 -11.29 0.99
CA HIS A 347 -16.98 -11.50 1.25
C HIS A 347 -17.63 -10.19 1.66
N GLU A 348 -18.93 -10.07 1.39
CA GLU A 348 -19.70 -8.95 1.93
C GLU A 348 -19.58 -8.93 3.45
N ASN A 349 -19.45 -7.72 3.99
CA ASN A 349 -19.22 -7.44 5.40
C ASN A 349 -17.87 -7.89 5.98
N ASP A 350 -16.88 -8.17 5.13
CA ASP A 350 -15.49 -8.25 5.57
C ASP A 350 -14.94 -6.87 5.93
N LEU A 351 -14.31 -6.77 7.10
CA LEU A 351 -13.45 -5.65 7.47
C LEU A 351 -12.00 -6.11 7.52
N VAL A 352 -11.17 -5.53 6.65
CA VAL A 352 -9.73 -5.75 6.62
C VAL A 352 -9.02 -4.58 7.27
N LEU A 353 -8.22 -4.86 8.29
CA LEU A 353 -7.22 -3.97 8.85
C LEU A 353 -5.86 -4.39 8.29
N PHE A 354 -5.08 -3.47 7.76
CA PHE A 354 -3.69 -3.75 7.40
C PHE A 354 -2.72 -2.72 7.98
N HIS A 355 -1.59 -3.21 8.46
CA HIS A 355 -0.45 -2.42 8.92
C HIS A 355 0.18 -1.76 7.70
N ASN A 356 -0.31 -0.56 7.37
CA ASN A 356 0.11 0.20 6.20
C ASN A 356 1.63 0.48 6.16
N ARG A 357 2.30 0.45 7.31
CA ARG A 357 3.76 0.56 7.43
C ARG A 357 4.53 -0.76 7.37
N GLY A 358 3.89 -1.85 6.93
CA GLY A 358 4.53 -3.16 6.83
C GLY A 358 4.08 -4.01 5.66
N VAL A 359 3.22 -3.47 4.78
CA VAL A 359 2.79 -4.10 3.53
C VAL A 359 2.76 -3.10 2.39
N LEU A 360 3.01 -3.60 1.18
CA LEU A 360 2.48 -2.96 -0.02
C LEU A 360 1.16 -3.64 -0.40
N HIS A 361 0.26 -2.85 -0.97
CA HIS A 361 -0.99 -3.35 -1.51
C HIS A 361 -1.30 -2.75 -2.88
N THR A 362 -2.22 -3.41 -3.57
CA THR A 362 -2.75 -2.98 -4.86
C THR A 362 -4.13 -3.54 -5.05
N VAL A 363 -4.98 -2.78 -5.73
CA VAL A 363 -6.26 -3.29 -6.21
C VAL A 363 -6.04 -4.03 -7.53
N VAL A 364 -6.76 -5.12 -7.73
CA VAL A 364 -6.68 -5.94 -8.94
C VAL A 364 -8.07 -6.21 -9.46
N GLY A 365 -8.22 -6.11 -10.77
CA GLY A 365 -9.43 -6.54 -11.45
C GLY A 365 -9.79 -5.63 -12.62
N ALA A 366 -10.54 -6.22 -13.54
CA ALA A 366 -11.29 -5.48 -14.55
C ALA A 366 -12.76 -5.75 -14.29
N PHE A 367 -13.54 -4.69 -14.07
CA PHE A 367 -14.99 -4.79 -13.88
C PHE A 367 -15.72 -4.21 -15.08
N THR A 368 -16.87 -4.80 -15.39
CA THR A 368 -17.85 -4.16 -16.24
C THR A 368 -18.56 -3.03 -15.45
N PRO A 369 -19.17 -2.04 -16.12
CA PRO A 369 -19.87 -0.94 -15.44
C PRO A 369 -21.04 -1.39 -14.54
N ASP A 370 -21.64 -2.54 -14.81
CA ASP A 370 -22.76 -3.14 -14.07
C ASP A 370 -22.30 -4.00 -12.87
N GLN A 371 -21.03 -4.36 -12.79
CA GLN A 371 -20.46 -5.02 -11.61
C GLN A 371 -20.23 -3.99 -10.50
N VAL A 372 -21.25 -3.79 -9.68
CA VAL A 372 -21.21 -2.85 -8.55
C VAL A 372 -20.26 -3.37 -7.47
N ARG A 373 -19.35 -2.49 -7.04
CA ARG A 373 -18.46 -2.69 -5.89
C ARG A 373 -18.55 -1.45 -5.02
N ALA A 374 -18.76 -1.62 -3.71
CA ALA A 374 -18.87 -0.49 -2.78
C ALA A 374 -18.14 -0.82 -1.48
N PHE A 375 -17.13 -0.02 -1.15
CA PHE A 375 -16.24 -0.24 -0.02
C PHE A 375 -16.06 1.06 0.75
N HIS A 376 -16.00 0.99 2.07
CA HIS A 376 -15.54 2.10 2.90
C HIS A 376 -14.05 1.95 3.20
N GLN A 377 -13.25 2.95 2.85
CA GLN A 377 -11.84 3.06 3.20
C GLN A 377 -11.64 4.15 4.24
N CYS A 378 -10.86 3.89 5.28
CA CYS A 378 -10.43 4.90 6.24
C CYS A 378 -8.94 4.71 6.55
N ASN A 379 -8.16 5.76 6.34
CA ASN A 379 -6.77 5.87 6.75
C ASN A 379 -6.50 7.31 7.20
N LEU A 380 -5.64 7.49 8.19
CA LEU A 380 -5.37 8.79 8.79
C LEU A 380 -3.88 9.09 8.77
N ALA A 381 -3.52 10.33 8.43
CA ALA A 381 -2.14 10.78 8.42
C ALA A 381 -1.55 10.65 9.83
N ALA A 382 -0.49 9.86 9.96
CA ALA A 382 0.05 9.55 11.27
C ALA A 382 0.66 10.80 11.94
N SER A 383 0.71 10.78 13.28
CA SER A 383 1.29 11.82 14.12
C SER A 383 2.83 11.80 14.17
N ASP A 384 3.46 10.79 13.58
CA ASP A 384 4.90 10.57 13.52
C ASP A 384 5.32 10.00 12.16
N ASP A 385 6.56 10.22 11.76
CA ASP A 385 7.17 9.55 10.59
C ASP A 385 7.68 8.15 10.97
N PRO A 386 7.71 7.18 10.03
CA PRO A 386 8.19 5.82 10.30
C PRO A 386 9.66 5.80 10.76
N ALA A 387 9.93 5.02 11.81
CA ALA A 387 11.28 4.77 12.29
C ALA A 387 12.06 3.86 11.33
N GLY A 388 13.32 4.18 11.08
CA GLY A 388 14.23 3.35 10.29
C GLY A 388 14.97 2.29 11.11
N PRO A 389 15.96 1.62 10.50
CA PRO A 389 16.82 0.65 11.18
C PRO A 389 17.62 1.33 12.31
N SER A 390 17.84 0.62 13.42
CA SER A 390 18.72 1.10 14.49
C SER A 390 20.20 0.99 14.08
N LEU A 391 21.10 1.59 14.87
CA LEU A 391 22.54 1.39 14.68
C LEU A 391 22.96 -0.08 14.76
N GLU A 392 22.27 -0.89 15.55
CA GLU A 392 22.51 -2.33 15.66
C GLU A 392 22.05 -3.07 14.41
N ASP A 393 20.90 -2.67 13.85
CA ASP A 393 20.40 -3.21 12.58
C ASP A 393 21.36 -2.89 11.44
N VAL A 394 21.86 -1.65 11.36
CA VAL A 394 22.87 -1.26 10.37
C VAL A 394 24.14 -2.07 10.56
N LYS A 395 24.67 -2.21 11.78
CA LYS A 395 25.87 -3.05 12.04
C LYS A 395 25.66 -4.52 11.66
N LYS A 396 24.45 -5.04 11.81
CA LYS A 396 24.12 -6.43 11.50
C LYS A 396 24.05 -6.69 10.00
N TRP A 397 23.51 -5.75 9.23
CA TRP A 397 23.16 -5.97 7.84
C TRP A 397 24.04 -5.23 6.83
N ALA A 398 24.76 -4.18 7.23
CA ALA A 398 25.62 -3.36 6.37
C ALA A 398 26.94 -4.03 5.99
#